data_AF-A0A2E4CYH2-F1
#
_entry.id   AF-A0A2E4CYH2-F1
#
_cell.length_a   1.000
_cell.length_b   1.000
_cell.length_c   1.000
_cell.angle_alpha   90.00
_cell.angle_beta   90.00
_cell.angle_gamma   90.00
#
_symmetry.space_group_name_H-M   'P 1'
#
loop_
_entity.id
_entity.type
_entity.pdbx_description
1 polymer ?
#
loop_
_entity_poly.entity_id
_entity_poly.type
_entity_poly.pdbx_seq_one_letter_code
_entity_poly.pdbx_strand_id
1 'polypeptide(L)'
;MDIKEVATETWLLIGALTTTVAFVAVAVFSPHWFDPKPDWDVSDGCLGGLTHEETRPTAHYHPKIMITVDGNYLQIPENTGIDQTGCKGGMRWVHIHNVPDWENNPDYTTIHVETVGSKNVPLGSFFEIWEREGGPGLTDEKKFDINRNGVSDWEEYDITMKVNGEWQEGSLESYVMLEKNDGEKIELFFTSK
;
A
#
# COMPACT_ATOMS: atom_id res chain seq x y z
N MET A 1 40.04 4.87 41.76
CA MET A 1 39.87 3.80 40.76
C MET A 1 40.52 4.33 39.51
N ASP A 2 41.73 3.86 39.24
CA ASP A 2 42.64 4.41 38.22
C ASP A 2 42.21 3.84 36.85
N ILE A 3 41.58 4.67 36.01
CA ILE A 3 41.14 4.28 34.66
C ILE A 3 42.40 4.26 33.78
N LYS A 4 43.26 3.27 33.98
CA LYS A 4 44.42 3.03 33.14
C LYS A 4 43.95 2.63 31.74
N GLU A 5 44.31 3.48 30.78
CA GLU A 5 44.41 3.26 29.33
C GLU A 5 43.71 1.98 28.82
N VAL A 6 42.38 2.03 28.75
CA VAL A 6 41.65 1.15 27.84
C VAL A 6 42.02 1.60 26.44
N ALA A 7 42.72 0.73 25.69
CA ALA A 7 43.17 1.02 24.33
C ALA A 7 41.98 1.49 23.47
N THR A 8 42.21 2.44 22.57
CA THR A 8 41.17 3.00 21.69
C THR A 8 40.38 1.90 20.96
N GLU A 9 41.05 0.82 20.57
CA GLU A 9 40.43 -0.36 19.96
C GLU A 9 39.40 -1.02 20.87
N THR A 10 39.66 -1.12 22.17
CA THR A 10 38.72 -1.68 23.15
C THR A 10 37.48 -0.80 23.32
N TRP A 11 37.63 0.53 23.32
CA TRP A 11 36.48 1.44 23.33
C TRP A 11 35.66 1.35 22.04
N LEU A 12 36.31 1.24 20.88
CA LEU A 12 35.63 1.04 19.60
C LEU A 12 34.87 -0.29 19.56
N LEU A 13 35.45 -1.38 20.09
CA LEU A 13 34.78 -2.68 20.20
C LEU A 13 33.59 -2.64 21.14
N ILE A 14 33.70 -1.99 22.31
CA ILE A 14 32.58 -1.81 23.25
C ILE A 14 31.47 -0.96 22.60
N GLY A 15 31.84 0.13 21.92
CA GLY A 15 30.89 0.97 21.18
C GLY A 15 30.17 0.21 20.06
N ALA A 16 30.90 -0.58 19.27
CA ALA A 16 30.32 -1.39 18.20
C ALA A 16 29.38 -2.46 18.76
N LEU A 17 29.77 -3.16 19.84
CA LEU A 17 28.95 -4.17 20.49
C LEU A 17 27.66 -3.56 21.05
N THR A 18 27.75 -2.45 21.80
CA THR A 18 26.59 -1.77 22.38
C THR A 18 25.61 -1.28 21.31
N THR A 19 26.12 -0.67 20.23
CA THR A 19 25.29 -0.22 19.10
C THR A 19 24.60 -1.39 18.40
N THR A 20 25.32 -2.50 18.19
CA THR A 20 24.76 -3.69 17.55
C THR A 20 23.65 -4.31 18.39
N VAL A 21 23.86 -4.46 19.71
CA VAL A 21 22.85 -4.98 20.63
C VAL A 21 21.61 -4.09 20.65
N ALA A 22 21.80 -2.77 20.69
CA ALA A 22 20.68 -1.82 20.64
C ALA A 22 19.91 -1.94 19.31
N PHE A 23 20.60 -2.02 18.17
CA PHE A 23 19.97 -2.21 16.87
C PHE A 23 19.19 -3.52 16.80
N VAL A 24 19.77 -4.64 17.25
CA VAL A 24 19.07 -5.94 17.29
C VAL A 24 17.85 -5.87 18.20
N ALA A 25 17.95 -5.21 19.36
CA ALA A 25 16.80 -5.02 20.24
C ALA A 25 15.67 -4.24 19.53
N VAL A 26 15.97 -3.15 18.81
CA VAL A 26 14.97 -2.42 18.03
C VAL A 26 14.39 -3.30 16.91
N ALA A 27 15.23 -4.04 16.18
CA ALA A 27 14.79 -4.92 15.10
C ALA A 27 13.88 -6.06 15.59
N VAL A 28 14.12 -6.59 16.79
CA VAL A 28 13.33 -7.69 17.35
C VAL A 28 12.06 -7.19 18.04
N PHE A 29 12.16 -6.12 18.84
CA PHE A 29 11.05 -5.66 19.67
C PHE A 29 10.24 -4.52 19.06
N SER A 30 10.73 -3.88 18.00
CA SER A 30 10.08 -2.75 17.34
C SER A 30 10.33 -2.75 15.82
N PRO A 31 10.12 -3.88 15.12
CA PRO A 31 10.43 -3.99 13.68
C PRO A 31 9.75 -2.93 12.81
N HIS A 32 8.55 -2.46 13.21
CA HIS A 32 7.79 -1.42 12.50
C HIS A 32 8.54 -0.09 12.26
N TRP A 33 9.62 0.19 13.00
CA TRP A 33 10.45 1.38 12.77
C TRP A 33 11.17 1.36 11.41
N PHE A 34 11.28 0.17 10.81
CA PHE A 34 11.88 -0.03 9.51
C PHE A 34 10.84 -0.16 8.39
N ASP A 35 9.54 -0.06 8.72
CA ASP A 35 8.50 -0.11 7.71
C ASP A 35 8.59 1.12 6.80
N PRO A 36 8.42 0.93 5.48
CA PRO A 36 8.38 2.04 4.54
C PRO A 36 7.23 2.98 4.89
N LYS A 37 7.51 4.28 4.98
CA LYS A 37 6.46 5.29 5.17
C LYS A 37 5.64 5.41 3.88
N PRO A 38 4.30 5.38 3.95
CA PRO A 38 3.45 5.50 2.77
C PRO A 38 3.59 6.89 2.13
N ASP A 39 3.75 6.93 0.81
CA ASP A 39 3.70 8.13 -0.03
C ASP A 39 2.29 8.26 -0.59
N TRP A 40 1.44 9.09 0.03
CA TRP A 40 0.03 9.25 -0.36
C TRP A 40 -0.14 10.09 -1.64
N ASP A 41 0.83 10.94 -1.98
CA ASP A 41 0.75 11.81 -3.17
C ASP A 41 0.75 11.00 -4.48
N VAL A 42 1.06 9.71 -4.41
CA VAL A 42 1.02 8.78 -5.55
C VAL A 42 -0.38 8.61 -6.12
N SER A 43 -1.44 8.87 -5.34
CA SER A 43 -2.81 8.82 -5.86
C SER A 43 -3.08 9.92 -6.89
N ASP A 44 -2.34 11.03 -6.83
CA ASP A 44 -2.44 12.15 -7.77
C ASP A 44 -1.56 12.01 -9.00
N GLY A 45 -0.62 11.07 -8.97
CA GLY A 45 0.25 10.75 -10.11
C GLY A 45 -0.54 10.44 -11.37
N CYS A 46 -0.03 10.89 -12.51
CA CYS A 46 -0.63 10.67 -13.83
C CYS A 46 0.45 10.36 -14.87
N LEU A 47 0.16 9.41 -15.75
CA LEU A 47 0.96 9.05 -16.92
C LEU A 47 0.23 9.48 -18.18
N GLY A 48 0.89 10.33 -18.96
CA GLY A 48 0.33 10.90 -20.18
C GLY A 48 -0.96 11.69 -19.94
N GLY A 49 -1.84 11.67 -20.93
CA GLY A 49 -3.06 12.45 -20.91
C GLY A 49 -2.93 13.84 -21.53
N LEU A 50 -4.05 14.54 -21.60
CA LEU A 50 -4.18 15.79 -22.35
C LEU A 50 -3.46 16.97 -21.68
N THR A 51 -3.16 16.85 -20.38
CA THR A 51 -2.61 17.92 -19.54
C THR A 51 -1.24 17.61 -18.94
N HIS A 52 -0.72 16.40 -19.12
CA HIS A 52 0.58 15.99 -18.59
C HIS A 52 1.51 15.55 -19.73
N GLU A 53 2.81 15.79 -19.58
CA GLU A 53 3.79 15.31 -20.56
C GLU A 53 3.83 13.77 -20.58
N GLU A 54 4.27 13.19 -21.69
CA GLU A 54 4.52 11.74 -21.77
C GLU A 54 5.70 11.35 -20.85
N THR A 55 5.39 11.12 -19.58
CA THR A 55 6.33 10.56 -18.62
C THR A 55 6.37 9.04 -18.79
N ARG A 56 7.55 8.50 -19.13
CA ARG A 56 7.75 7.05 -19.09
C ARG A 56 7.92 6.60 -17.64
N PRO A 57 7.16 5.60 -17.16
CA PRO A 57 7.37 5.06 -15.83
C PRO A 57 8.75 4.40 -15.74
N THR A 58 9.40 4.54 -14.60
CA THR A 58 10.70 3.90 -14.33
C THR A 58 10.59 2.77 -13.30
N ALA A 59 9.46 2.69 -12.58
CA ALA A 59 9.09 1.56 -11.74
C ALA A 59 7.72 1.04 -12.21
N HIS A 60 7.61 -0.27 -12.40
CA HIS A 60 6.38 -0.94 -12.86
C HIS A 60 6.26 -2.33 -12.23
N TYR A 61 5.20 -2.55 -11.46
CA TYR A 61 4.87 -3.83 -10.82
C TYR A 61 3.36 -4.02 -10.66
N HIS A 62 2.96 -5.23 -10.29
CA HIS A 62 1.61 -5.79 -10.43
C HIS A 62 1.08 -6.44 -9.12
N PRO A 63 0.79 -5.66 -8.06
CA PRO A 63 0.05 -6.19 -6.92
C PRO A 63 -1.31 -6.72 -7.36
N LYS A 64 -1.81 -7.73 -6.67
CA LYS A 64 -3.07 -8.40 -6.98
C LYS A 64 -4.01 -8.29 -5.80
N ILE A 65 -5.22 -7.78 -6.01
CA ILE A 65 -6.18 -7.53 -4.93
C ILE A 65 -7.46 -8.34 -5.10
N MET A 66 -7.98 -8.81 -3.97
CA MET A 66 -9.31 -9.39 -3.84
C MET A 66 -9.97 -8.78 -2.60
N ILE A 67 -11.17 -8.22 -2.78
CA ILE A 67 -11.91 -7.56 -1.69
C ILE A 67 -13.21 -8.32 -1.45
N THR A 68 -13.49 -8.65 -0.20
CA THR A 68 -14.69 -9.35 0.22
C THR A 68 -15.43 -8.54 1.27
N VAL A 69 -16.74 -8.33 1.09
CA VAL A 69 -17.65 -7.69 2.05
C VAL A 69 -18.73 -8.71 2.42
N ASP A 70 -18.77 -9.12 3.69
CA ASP A 70 -19.72 -10.13 4.20
C ASP A 70 -19.76 -11.42 3.37
N GLY A 71 -18.58 -11.89 2.95
CA GLY A 71 -18.44 -13.10 2.13
C GLY A 71 -18.72 -12.92 0.64
N ASN A 72 -19.11 -11.72 0.19
CA ASN A 72 -19.34 -11.41 -1.21
C ASN A 72 -18.17 -10.62 -1.79
N TYR A 73 -17.76 -10.93 -3.02
CA TYR A 73 -16.70 -10.17 -3.67
C TYR A 73 -17.18 -8.77 -4.05
N LEU A 74 -16.38 -7.77 -3.66
CA LEU A 74 -16.56 -6.41 -4.12
C LEU A 74 -15.83 -6.25 -5.45
N GLN A 75 -16.60 -6.26 -6.54
CA GLN A 75 -16.05 -6.16 -7.88
C GLN A 75 -15.47 -4.78 -8.12
N ILE A 76 -14.21 -4.76 -8.58
CA ILE A 76 -13.56 -3.56 -9.05
C ILE A 76 -13.89 -3.37 -10.54
N PRO A 77 -14.29 -2.16 -10.99
CA PRO A 77 -14.52 -1.89 -12.41
C PRO A 77 -13.23 -1.96 -13.24
N GLU A 78 -13.36 -2.39 -14.50
CA GLU A 78 -12.30 -2.21 -15.49
C GLU A 78 -12.00 -0.73 -15.70
N ASN A 79 -10.78 -0.42 -16.12
CA ASN A 79 -10.32 0.95 -16.36
C ASN A 79 -10.36 1.87 -15.12
N THR A 80 -10.49 1.32 -13.91
CA THR A 80 -10.39 2.12 -12.68
C THR A 80 -9.07 2.89 -12.66
N GLY A 81 -9.14 4.21 -12.54
CA GLY A 81 -7.95 5.08 -12.56
C GLY A 81 -7.53 5.55 -13.96
N ILE A 82 -8.32 5.29 -15.00
CA ILE A 82 -8.03 5.72 -16.39
C ILE A 82 -9.02 6.82 -16.81
N ASP A 83 -8.52 7.84 -17.51
CA ASP A 83 -9.30 9.00 -17.99
C ASP A 83 -10.10 9.73 -16.87
N GLN A 84 -9.52 9.77 -15.67
CA GLN A 84 -10.13 10.44 -14.53
C GLN A 84 -10.00 11.97 -14.60
N THR A 85 -10.87 12.66 -13.85
CA THR A 85 -10.66 14.09 -13.55
C THR A 85 -9.29 14.29 -12.90
N GLY A 86 -8.49 15.24 -13.40
CA GLY A 86 -7.09 15.44 -12.99
C GLY A 86 -6.07 14.60 -13.78
N CYS A 87 -6.50 13.63 -14.57
CA CYS A 87 -5.66 12.77 -15.43
C CYS A 87 -6.40 12.36 -16.72
N LYS A 88 -7.05 13.34 -17.39
CA LYS A 88 -7.88 13.07 -18.58
C LYS A 88 -7.04 12.58 -19.75
N GLY A 89 -7.51 11.53 -20.42
CA GLY A 89 -6.81 10.82 -21.48
C GLY A 89 -5.54 10.09 -21.05
N GLY A 90 -5.26 10.05 -19.75
CA GLY A 90 -4.09 9.41 -19.15
C GLY A 90 -4.50 8.30 -18.18
N MET A 91 -3.53 7.79 -17.44
CA MET A 91 -3.71 6.75 -16.42
C MET A 91 -3.12 7.25 -15.10
N ARG A 92 -3.81 7.06 -13.98
CA ARG A 92 -3.24 7.28 -12.66
C ARG A 92 -2.03 6.36 -12.46
N TRP A 93 -1.09 6.72 -11.59
CA TRP A 93 0.06 5.85 -11.29
C TRP A 93 -0.35 4.50 -10.69
N VAL A 94 -1.55 4.41 -10.13
CA VAL A 94 -2.14 3.17 -9.64
C VAL A 94 -3.46 2.98 -10.39
N HIS A 95 -3.57 1.96 -11.24
CA HIS A 95 -4.74 1.79 -12.12
C HIS A 95 -5.00 0.33 -12.44
N ILE A 96 -6.14 0.07 -13.08
CA ILE A 96 -6.56 -1.27 -13.53
C ILE A 96 -6.88 -1.21 -15.01
N HIS A 97 -6.37 -2.17 -15.78
CA HIS A 97 -6.76 -2.32 -17.19
C HIS A 97 -7.96 -3.24 -17.35
N ASN A 98 -7.85 -4.47 -16.83
CA ASN A 98 -8.85 -5.51 -17.00
C ASN A 98 -9.11 -6.19 -15.65
N VAL A 99 -10.27 -6.82 -15.55
CA VAL A 99 -10.70 -7.53 -14.35
C VAL A 99 -10.96 -9.00 -14.70
N PRO A 100 -10.82 -9.93 -13.75
CA PRO A 100 -11.20 -11.31 -13.99
C PRO A 100 -12.71 -11.41 -14.22
N ASP A 101 -13.14 -12.48 -14.89
CA ASP A 101 -14.55 -12.83 -15.04
C ASP A 101 -15.08 -13.32 -13.68
N TRP A 102 -15.45 -12.38 -12.82
CA TRP A 102 -15.93 -12.65 -11.46
C TRP A 102 -17.18 -13.54 -11.42
N GLU A 103 -17.98 -13.55 -12.49
CA GLU A 103 -19.20 -14.35 -12.58
C GLU A 103 -18.88 -15.85 -12.77
N ASN A 104 -17.89 -16.17 -13.61
CA ASN A 104 -17.58 -17.56 -13.96
C ASN A 104 -16.33 -18.12 -13.29
N ASN A 105 -15.35 -17.26 -12.95
CA ASN A 105 -14.09 -17.64 -12.35
C ASN A 105 -13.50 -16.47 -11.53
N PRO A 106 -14.00 -16.23 -10.31
CA PRO A 106 -13.49 -15.16 -9.45
C PRO A 106 -12.00 -15.37 -9.17
N ASP A 107 -11.21 -14.33 -9.44
CA ASP A 107 -9.76 -14.31 -9.25
C ASP A 107 -9.35 -12.90 -8.80
N TYR A 108 -8.06 -12.71 -8.54
CA TYR A 108 -7.54 -11.41 -8.13
C TYR A 108 -7.58 -10.41 -9.29
N THR A 109 -7.91 -9.16 -8.99
CA THR A 109 -7.75 -8.04 -9.93
C THR A 109 -6.31 -7.54 -9.86
N THR A 110 -5.69 -7.34 -11.03
CA THR A 110 -4.32 -6.83 -11.09
C THR A 110 -4.33 -5.31 -11.01
N ILE A 111 -3.68 -4.78 -9.99
CA ILE A 111 -3.35 -3.35 -9.88
C ILE A 111 -2.05 -3.14 -10.63
N HIS A 112 -2.02 -2.18 -11.55
CA HIS A 112 -0.80 -1.69 -12.16
C HIS A 112 -0.28 -0.52 -11.34
N VAL A 113 0.99 -0.60 -10.92
CA VAL A 113 1.68 0.52 -10.29
C VAL A 113 2.79 0.98 -11.21
N GLU A 114 2.64 2.16 -11.78
CA GLU A 114 3.55 2.75 -12.76
C GLU A 114 3.95 4.17 -12.32
N THR A 115 5.14 4.31 -11.74
CA THR A 115 5.59 5.56 -11.10
C THR A 115 6.91 6.08 -11.69
N VAL A 116 7.19 7.38 -11.45
CA VAL A 116 8.50 7.98 -11.70
C VAL A 116 9.37 7.83 -10.45
N GLY A 117 10.44 7.06 -10.57
CA GLY A 117 11.25 6.59 -9.44
C GLY A 117 10.56 5.51 -8.61
N SER A 118 11.29 4.97 -7.62
CA SER A 118 10.69 4.06 -6.65
C SER A 118 9.87 4.85 -5.62
N LYS A 119 8.64 4.41 -5.37
CA LYS A 119 7.66 5.05 -4.49
C LYS A 119 7.08 4.04 -3.51
N ASN A 120 6.85 4.48 -2.28
CA ASN A 120 6.18 3.67 -1.26
C ASN A 120 4.67 3.79 -1.45
N VAL A 121 4.11 3.03 -2.39
CA VAL A 121 2.69 3.15 -2.78
C VAL A 121 1.80 2.43 -1.74
N PRO A 122 0.99 3.15 -0.95
CA PRO A 122 0.09 2.51 -0.01
C PRO A 122 -1.10 1.85 -0.73
N LEU A 123 -1.63 0.76 -0.19
CA LEU A 123 -2.87 0.16 -0.66
C LEU A 123 -4.01 1.19 -0.70
N GLY A 124 -4.08 2.07 0.29
CA GLY A 124 -5.08 3.13 0.38
C GLY A 124 -5.08 4.11 -0.80
N SER A 125 -3.94 4.35 -1.47
CA SER A 125 -3.94 5.26 -2.63
C SER A 125 -4.77 4.73 -3.79
N PHE A 126 -4.92 3.40 -3.89
CA PHE A 126 -5.84 2.79 -4.85
C PHE A 126 -7.30 3.16 -4.54
N PHE A 127 -7.69 3.15 -3.26
CA PHE A 127 -9.04 3.56 -2.83
C PHE A 127 -9.30 5.04 -3.07
N GLU A 128 -8.32 5.91 -2.84
CA GLU A 128 -8.42 7.35 -3.20
C GLU A 128 -8.63 7.57 -4.70
N ILE A 129 -8.05 6.71 -5.53
CA ILE A 129 -8.25 6.75 -6.98
C ILE A 129 -9.62 6.22 -7.34
N TRP A 130 -10.04 5.09 -6.77
CA TRP A 130 -11.32 4.45 -7.07
C TRP A 130 -12.52 5.33 -6.66
N GLU A 131 -12.43 6.06 -5.55
CA GLU A 131 -13.46 6.97 -5.07
C GLU A 131 -13.84 8.04 -6.10
N ARG A 132 -12.88 8.50 -6.91
CA ARG A 132 -13.06 9.57 -7.91
C ARG A 132 -14.02 9.19 -9.03
N GLU A 133 -14.24 7.89 -9.22
CA GLU A 133 -15.20 7.32 -10.17
C GLU A 133 -16.48 6.83 -9.48
N GLY A 134 -16.61 7.08 -8.18
CA GLY A 134 -17.78 6.72 -7.38
C GLY A 134 -17.68 5.36 -6.69
N GLY A 135 -16.50 4.72 -6.69
CA GLY A 135 -16.23 3.52 -5.93
C GLY A 135 -15.93 3.77 -4.45
N PRO A 136 -15.60 2.71 -3.69
CA PRO A 136 -15.03 2.78 -2.34
C PRO A 136 -13.89 3.80 -2.24
N GLY A 137 -13.81 4.47 -1.09
CA GLY A 137 -12.80 5.49 -0.84
C GLY A 137 -12.20 5.40 0.55
N LEU A 138 -11.67 6.55 1.00
CA LEU A 138 -11.17 6.73 2.35
C LEU A 138 -11.79 7.98 2.97
N THR A 139 -11.88 8.02 4.30
CA THR A 139 -12.14 9.26 5.04
C THR A 139 -10.95 10.23 4.93
N ASP A 140 -11.15 11.48 5.37
CA ASP A 140 -10.08 12.50 5.44
C ASP A 140 -8.87 12.02 6.27
N GLU A 141 -9.08 11.14 7.25
CA GLU A 141 -8.06 10.50 8.08
C GLU A 141 -7.44 9.23 7.48
N LYS A 142 -7.67 8.96 6.18
CA LYS A 142 -7.16 7.80 5.44
C LYS A 142 -7.63 6.46 6.02
N LYS A 143 -8.90 6.41 6.44
CA LYS A 143 -9.56 5.17 6.88
C LYS A 143 -10.52 4.67 5.83
N PHE A 144 -10.65 3.35 5.68
CA PHE A 144 -11.62 2.79 4.74
C PHE A 144 -13.02 3.37 4.94
N ASP A 145 -13.63 3.75 3.82
CA ASP A 145 -15.01 4.21 3.68
C ASP A 145 -15.58 3.63 2.37
N ILE A 146 -15.91 2.34 2.39
CA ILE A 146 -16.38 1.60 1.22
C ILE A 146 -17.82 1.97 0.85
N ASN A 147 -18.62 2.42 1.83
CA ASN A 147 -20.01 2.82 1.62
C ASN A 147 -20.16 4.31 1.28
N ARG A 148 -19.07 5.09 1.41
CA ARG A 148 -18.93 6.50 1.04
C ARG A 148 -19.80 7.43 1.88
N ASN A 149 -19.97 7.10 3.16
CA ASN A 149 -20.78 7.90 4.08
C ASN A 149 -19.95 8.97 4.85
N GLY A 150 -18.63 9.01 4.64
CA GLY A 150 -17.69 9.91 5.31
C GLY A 150 -17.32 9.47 6.73
N VAL A 151 -17.72 8.26 7.14
CA VAL A 151 -17.43 7.65 8.44
C VAL A 151 -16.55 6.44 8.19
N SER A 152 -15.66 6.15 9.14
CA SER A 152 -14.77 5.03 9.01
C SER A 152 -15.52 3.69 9.14
N ASP A 153 -15.28 2.80 8.19
CA ASP A 153 -15.78 1.42 8.21
C ASP A 153 -15.26 0.62 9.41
N TRP A 154 -14.17 1.05 10.06
CA TRP A 154 -13.67 0.39 11.28
C TRP A 154 -14.68 0.43 12.43
N GLU A 155 -15.69 1.31 12.38
CA GLU A 155 -16.79 1.33 13.34
C GLU A 155 -17.80 0.22 13.04
N GLU A 156 -18.07 -0.06 11.77
CA GLU A 156 -19.14 -0.94 11.27
C GLU A 156 -18.66 -2.38 10.97
N TYR A 157 -17.38 -2.54 10.61
CA TYR A 157 -16.78 -3.78 10.13
C TYR A 157 -15.57 -4.19 10.97
N ASP A 158 -15.37 -5.49 11.13
CA ASP A 158 -14.09 -6.10 11.43
C ASP A 158 -13.29 -6.23 10.12
N ILE A 159 -12.29 -5.37 9.95
CA ILE A 159 -11.47 -5.31 8.73
C ILE A 159 -10.17 -6.07 8.95
N THR A 160 -9.89 -7.03 8.07
CA THR A 160 -8.66 -7.84 8.13
C THR A 160 -8.04 -7.98 6.74
N MET A 161 -6.73 -8.20 6.68
CA MET A 161 -6.02 -8.35 5.42
C MET A 161 -5.00 -9.48 5.47
N LYS A 162 -4.90 -10.25 4.39
CA LYS A 162 -3.79 -11.16 4.12
C LYS A 162 -2.95 -10.65 2.98
N VAL A 163 -1.64 -10.87 3.08
CA VAL A 163 -0.72 -10.73 1.95
C VAL A 163 0.02 -12.04 1.77
N ASN A 164 -0.10 -12.63 0.58
CA ASN A 164 0.46 -13.95 0.25
C ASN A 164 0.06 -15.04 1.25
N GLY A 165 -1.16 -14.96 1.79
CA GLY A 165 -1.70 -15.89 2.78
C GLY A 165 -1.39 -15.55 4.24
N GLU A 166 -0.52 -14.58 4.51
CA GLU A 166 -0.10 -14.17 5.85
C GLU A 166 -0.91 -12.96 6.34
N TRP A 167 -1.44 -13.05 7.56
CA TRP A 167 -2.21 -11.94 8.16
C TRP A 167 -1.33 -10.72 8.41
N GLN A 168 -1.87 -9.55 8.06
CA GLN A 168 -1.22 -8.27 8.31
C GLN A 168 -1.78 -7.62 9.56
N GLU A 169 -0.90 -6.96 10.31
CA GLU A 169 -1.24 -6.16 11.49
C GLU A 169 -1.02 -4.67 11.20
N GLY A 170 -1.55 -3.79 12.04
CA GLY A 170 -1.40 -2.34 11.90
C GLY A 170 -2.41 -1.70 10.94
N SER A 171 -2.07 -0.54 10.38
CA SER A 171 -2.98 0.19 9.48
C SER A 171 -2.91 -0.40 8.08
N LEU A 172 -3.97 -1.14 7.71
CA LEU A 172 -4.07 -1.86 6.45
C LEU A 172 -4.08 -0.91 5.24
N GLU A 173 -4.65 0.28 5.39
CA GLU A 173 -4.66 1.33 4.35
C GLU A 173 -3.25 1.82 4.03
N SER A 174 -2.35 1.81 5.02
CA SER A 174 -0.96 2.24 4.89
C SER A 174 -0.02 1.12 4.46
N TYR A 175 -0.53 -0.09 4.19
CA TYR A 175 0.27 -1.19 3.69
C TYR A 175 0.94 -0.80 2.38
N VAL A 176 2.27 -0.79 2.36
CA VAL A 176 3.04 -0.36 1.18
C VAL A 176 3.27 -1.53 0.24
N MET A 177 2.69 -1.43 -0.95
CA MET A 177 2.97 -2.32 -2.06
C MET A 177 4.36 -1.99 -2.61
N LEU A 178 5.28 -2.95 -2.58
CA LEU A 178 6.68 -2.71 -2.95
C LEU A 178 7.01 -3.39 -4.27
N GLU A 179 7.77 -2.71 -5.13
CA GLU A 179 8.23 -3.25 -6.41
C GLU A 179 8.96 -4.60 -6.27
N LYS A 180 9.72 -4.79 -5.19
CA LYS A 180 10.42 -6.05 -4.89
C LYS A 180 9.47 -7.23 -4.61
N ASN A 181 8.19 -6.95 -4.34
CA ASN A 181 7.13 -7.92 -4.06
C ASN A 181 6.16 -8.03 -5.26
N ASP A 182 6.62 -7.76 -6.49
CA ASP A 182 5.79 -7.88 -7.68
C ASP A 182 4.99 -9.20 -7.72
N GLY A 183 3.69 -9.10 -8.00
CA GLY A 183 2.75 -10.22 -7.99
C GLY A 183 2.22 -10.63 -6.61
N GLU A 184 2.48 -9.85 -5.56
CA GLU A 184 1.90 -10.11 -4.23
C GLU A 184 0.37 -10.13 -4.27
N LYS A 185 -0.21 -11.03 -3.48
CA LYS A 185 -1.65 -11.25 -3.41
C LYS A 185 -2.21 -10.69 -2.11
N ILE A 186 -3.04 -9.66 -2.24
CA ILE A 186 -3.69 -8.93 -1.17
C ILE A 186 -5.15 -9.39 -1.11
N GLU A 187 -5.57 -9.91 0.03
CA GLU A 187 -6.96 -10.27 0.31
C GLU A 187 -7.46 -9.37 1.44
N LEU A 188 -8.45 -8.53 1.18
CA LEU A 188 -9.05 -7.60 2.15
C LEU A 188 -10.47 -8.05 2.48
N PHE A 189 -10.77 -8.19 3.76
CA PHE A 189 -12.06 -8.69 4.24
C PHE A 189 -12.72 -7.65 5.14
N PHE A 190 -13.96 -7.29 4.81
CA PHE A 190 -14.86 -6.49 5.62
C PHE A 190 -15.97 -7.40 6.12
N THR A 191 -16.05 -7.62 7.43
CA THR A 191 -17.09 -8.44 8.06
C THR A 191 -17.91 -7.59 9.00
N SER A 192 -19.21 -7.45 8.75
CA SER A 192 -20.11 -6.66 9.59
C SER A 192 -20.10 -7.16 11.05
N LYS A 193 -20.15 -6.24 12.01
CA LYS A 193 -20.17 -6.52 13.45
C LYS A 193 -21.56 -6.91 14.00
#